data_AF-A0A414LG60-F1
#
_entry.id   AF-A0A414LG60-F1
#
_cell.length_a   1.000
_cell.length_b   1.000
_cell.length_c   1.000
_cell.angle_alpha   90.00
_cell.angle_beta   90.00
_cell.angle_gamma   90.00
#
_symmetry.space_group_name_H-M   'P 1'
#
loop_
_entity.id
_entity.type
_entity.pdbx_description
1 polymer ?
#
loop_
_entity_poly.entity_id
_entity_poly.type
_entity_poly.pdbx_seq_one_letter_code
_entity_poly.pdbx_strand_id
1 'polypeptide(L)'
;MKTRVLFILLSVLFIIPVNAMSHKRHRHKVKTKIINYHEKAITRSPLFFNLTADEIDDNLTITFQSVLEEADITVTDKNGNIVVSELKSSIYEGKTVNIYAPESDIYTIEITSPIIDVTAEITLNEI
;
A
#
# COMPACT_ATOMS: atom_id res chain seq x y z
N MET A 1 14.06 22.06 -52.40
CA MET A 1 14.81 21.62 -51.20
C MET A 1 14.08 21.84 -49.85
N LYS A 2 13.00 22.66 -49.77
CA LYS A 2 12.29 22.94 -48.49
C LYS A 2 11.37 21.81 -47.97
N THR A 3 10.73 21.04 -48.84
CA THR A 3 9.78 19.98 -48.44
C THR A 3 10.47 18.76 -47.81
N ARG A 4 11.70 18.41 -48.24
CA ARG A 4 12.45 17.29 -47.67
C ARG A 4 12.89 17.53 -46.22
N VAL A 5 13.20 18.78 -45.86
CA VAL A 5 13.55 19.15 -44.47
C VAL A 5 12.33 19.04 -43.56
N LEU A 6 11.15 19.41 -44.05
CA LEU A 6 9.89 19.28 -43.29
C LEU A 6 9.59 17.81 -42.97
N PHE A 7 9.77 16.90 -43.93
CA PHE A 7 9.55 15.47 -43.70
C PHE A 7 10.58 14.85 -42.73
N ILE A 8 11.83 15.30 -42.75
CA ILE A 8 12.86 14.88 -41.79
C ILE A 8 12.53 15.39 -40.38
N LEU A 9 12.11 16.66 -40.25
CA LEU A 9 11.70 17.23 -38.96
C LEU A 9 10.46 16.53 -38.39
N LEU A 10 9.50 16.18 -39.24
CA LEU A 10 8.28 15.47 -38.85
C LEU A 10 8.57 14.03 -38.39
N SER A 11 9.58 13.36 -38.98
CA SER A 11 9.92 11.98 -38.60
C SER A 11 10.69 11.88 -37.28
N VAL A 12 11.38 12.93 -36.84
CA VAL A 12 11.99 12.99 -35.50
C VAL A 12 10.93 13.19 -34.41
N LEU A 13 9.80 13.85 -34.73
CA LEU A 13 8.72 14.12 -33.77
C LEU A 13 7.92 12.85 -33.37
N PHE A 14 7.98 11.80 -34.20
CA PHE A 14 7.29 10.52 -33.95
C PHE A 14 8.15 9.49 -33.21
N ILE A 15 9.36 9.85 -32.77
CA ILE A 15 10.13 9.03 -31.83
C ILE A 15 9.54 9.27 -30.43
N ILE A 16 8.32 8.78 -30.21
CA ILE A 16 7.78 8.63 -28.87
C ILE A 16 8.66 7.53 -28.24
N PRO A 17 9.35 7.78 -27.12
CA PRO A 17 9.88 6.67 -26.37
C PRO A 17 8.66 5.87 -25.95
N VAL A 18 8.48 4.69 -26.55
CA VAL A 18 7.63 3.66 -25.96
C VAL A 18 8.38 3.26 -24.70
N ASN A 19 8.24 4.07 -23.66
CA ASN A 19 8.43 3.65 -22.30
C ASN A 19 7.34 2.60 -22.12
N ALA A 20 7.65 1.37 -22.57
CA ALA A 20 7.03 0.19 -22.02
C ALA A 20 7.46 0.21 -20.56
N MET A 21 6.76 1.02 -19.76
CA MET A 21 6.69 0.88 -18.34
C MET A 21 6.11 -0.51 -18.20
N SER A 22 7.00 -1.50 -18.12
CA SER A 22 6.66 -2.87 -17.89
C SER A 22 5.97 -2.83 -16.54
N HIS A 23 4.65 -2.67 -16.54
CA HIS A 23 3.83 -2.90 -15.36
C HIS A 23 4.20 -4.30 -14.94
N LYS A 24 5.06 -4.38 -13.92
CA LYS A 24 5.53 -5.65 -13.40
C LYS A 24 4.26 -6.34 -12.93
N ARG A 25 4.03 -7.54 -13.47
CA ARG A 25 2.85 -8.32 -13.08
C ARG A 25 2.96 -8.57 -11.59
N HIS A 26 1.83 -8.51 -10.88
CA HIS A 26 1.74 -8.97 -9.51
C HIS A 26 2.42 -10.34 -9.40
N ARG A 27 3.33 -10.49 -8.45
CA ARG A 27 4.03 -11.75 -8.20
C ARG A 27 3.19 -12.61 -7.25
N HIS A 28 2.43 -11.96 -6.39
CA HIS A 28 1.64 -12.60 -5.34
C HIS A 28 0.17 -12.21 -5.41
N LYS A 29 -0.68 -13.16 -5.05
CA LYS A 29 -2.05 -12.90 -4.64
C LYS A 29 -2.05 -12.47 -3.17
N VAL A 30 -2.28 -11.18 -2.96
CA VAL A 30 -2.36 -10.56 -1.62
C VAL A 30 -3.75 -10.79 -1.02
N LYS A 31 -3.79 -11.17 0.25
CA LYS A 31 -5.02 -11.28 1.05
C LYS A 31 -4.85 -10.51 2.35
N THR A 32 -5.84 -9.69 2.69
CA THR A 32 -5.94 -9.01 3.99
C THR A 32 -7.04 -9.61 4.83
N LYS A 33 -6.80 -9.73 6.14
CA LYS A 33 -7.81 -10.15 7.10
C LYS A 33 -7.63 -9.41 8.42
N ILE A 34 -8.67 -8.74 8.89
CA ILE A 34 -8.71 -8.24 10.28
C ILE A 34 -8.93 -9.45 11.20
N ILE A 35 -7.99 -9.68 12.11
CA ILE A 35 -8.02 -10.81 13.05
C ILE A 35 -8.49 -10.40 14.44
N ASN A 36 -8.26 -9.14 14.82
CA ASN A 36 -8.75 -8.59 16.07
C ASN A 36 -9.19 -7.13 15.87
N TYR A 37 -10.27 -6.77 16.55
CA TYR A 37 -10.83 -5.42 16.54
C TYR A 37 -11.42 -5.14 17.91
N HIS A 38 -10.96 -4.06 18.54
CA HIS A 38 -11.40 -3.67 19.88
C HIS A 38 -11.67 -2.18 19.95
N GLU A 39 -12.87 -1.79 20.36
CA GLU A 39 -13.24 -0.38 20.59
C GLU A 39 -12.94 0.02 22.03
N LYS A 40 -12.20 1.12 22.21
CA LYS A 40 -11.85 1.71 23.51
C LYS A 40 -12.82 2.79 23.96
N ALA A 41 -13.43 3.50 23.01
CA ALA A 41 -14.30 4.64 23.29
C ALA A 41 -15.74 4.39 22.80
N ILE A 42 -16.74 4.78 23.62
CA ILE A 42 -18.18 4.70 23.30
C ILE A 42 -18.66 6.02 22.67
N THR A 43 -17.80 6.70 21.92
CA THR A 43 -18.22 7.85 21.10
C THR A 43 -18.73 7.34 19.76
N ARG A 44 -19.11 8.21 18.81
CA ARG A 44 -19.47 7.76 17.45
C ARG A 44 -18.22 7.14 16.80
N SER A 45 -17.98 5.85 17.04
CA SER A 45 -16.90 5.07 16.43
C SER A 45 -17.03 5.19 14.91
N PRO A 46 -15.90 5.25 14.17
CA PRO A 46 -15.96 5.04 12.73
C PRO A 46 -16.67 3.70 12.51
N LEU A 47 -17.77 3.74 11.74
CA LEU A 47 -18.75 2.66 11.67
C LEU A 47 -18.10 1.28 11.44
N PHE A 48 -16.99 1.21 10.70
CA PHE A 48 -16.10 0.04 10.60
C PHE A 48 -14.69 0.51 10.23
N PHE A 49 -13.64 0.04 10.91
CA PHE A 49 -12.25 0.21 10.44
C PHE A 49 -11.93 -0.84 9.38
N ASN A 50 -11.34 -0.42 8.26
CA ASN A 50 -10.90 -1.35 7.22
C ASN A 50 -9.59 -0.93 6.54
N LEU A 51 -8.90 -1.91 5.97
CA LEU A 51 -7.71 -1.72 5.14
C LEU A 51 -7.66 -2.75 4.01
N THR A 52 -6.94 -2.41 2.95
CA THR A 52 -6.60 -3.31 1.86
C THR A 52 -5.10 -3.34 1.66
N ALA A 53 -4.59 -4.39 1.03
CA ALA A 53 -3.20 -4.44 0.61
C ALA A 53 -3.10 -5.01 -0.79
N ASP A 54 -2.15 -4.49 -1.56
CA ASP A 54 -1.86 -4.93 -2.92
C ASP A 54 -0.35 -4.86 -3.18
N GLU A 55 0.13 -5.58 -4.18
CA GLU A 55 1.51 -5.52 -4.65
C GLU A 55 1.60 -4.50 -5.79
N ILE A 56 2.22 -3.34 -5.54
CA ILE A 56 2.36 -2.25 -6.51
C ILE A 56 3.86 -1.95 -6.68
N ASP A 57 4.37 -2.07 -7.91
CA ASP A 57 5.77 -1.81 -8.26
C ASP A 57 6.78 -2.57 -7.36
N ASP A 58 6.54 -3.88 -7.15
CA ASP A 58 7.29 -4.78 -6.26
C ASP A 58 7.26 -4.40 -4.76
N ASN A 59 6.34 -3.53 -4.34
CA ASN A 59 6.13 -3.18 -2.94
C ASN A 59 4.80 -3.74 -2.45
N LEU A 60 4.74 -4.11 -1.18
CA LEU A 60 3.45 -4.34 -0.52
C LEU A 60 2.89 -2.99 -0.07
N THR A 61 1.83 -2.52 -0.72
CA THR A 61 1.15 -1.27 -0.42
C THR A 61 -0.10 -1.54 0.39
N ILE A 62 -0.10 -1.12 1.65
CA ILE A 62 -1.23 -1.17 2.57
C ILE A 62 -1.98 0.16 2.43
N THR A 63 -3.28 0.12 2.15
CA THR A 63 -4.15 1.29 1.99
C THR A 63 -5.23 1.29 3.06
N PHE A 64 -5.33 2.37 3.83
CA PHE A 64 -6.36 2.52 4.84
C PHE A 64 -7.67 3.04 4.24
N GLN A 65 -8.80 2.47 4.67
CA GLN A 65 -10.14 2.83 4.18
C GLN A 65 -10.96 3.57 5.25
N SER A 66 -10.30 4.05 6.29
CA SER A 66 -10.95 4.62 7.48
C SER A 66 -10.09 5.73 8.05
N VAL A 67 -10.70 6.56 8.91
CA VAL A 67 -10.03 7.69 9.55
C VAL A 67 -9.75 7.36 11.02
N LEU A 68 -8.52 7.56 11.47
CA LEU A 68 -8.10 7.48 12.87
C LEU A 68 -7.06 8.56 13.15
N GLU A 69 -7.30 9.36 14.18
CA GLU A 69 -6.30 10.32 14.66
C GLU A 69 -5.39 9.68 15.70
N GLU A 70 -4.15 10.19 15.80
CA GLU A 70 -3.16 9.79 16.82
C GLU A 70 -2.93 8.26 16.88
N ALA A 71 -2.86 7.61 15.71
CA ALA A 71 -2.66 6.17 15.63
C ALA A 71 -1.17 5.80 15.56
N ASP A 72 -0.78 4.80 16.33
CA ASP A 72 0.48 4.08 16.17
C ASP A 72 0.25 2.91 15.22
N ILE A 73 1.03 2.83 14.15
CA ILE A 73 0.98 1.78 13.12
C ILE A 73 2.31 1.04 13.18
N THR A 74 2.24 -0.27 13.41
CA THR A 74 3.41 -1.15 13.34
C THR A 74 3.11 -2.29 12.37
N VAL A 75 4.07 -2.59 11.51
CA VAL A 75 4.01 -3.76 10.62
C VAL A 75 5.20 -4.66 10.93
N THR A 76 4.91 -5.92 11.23
CA THR A 76 5.93 -6.94 11.52
C THR A 76 5.91 -8.05 10.48
N ASP A 77 7.09 -8.58 10.15
CA ASP A 77 7.22 -9.77 9.33
C ASP A 77 6.89 -11.06 10.12
N LYS A 78 6.96 -12.22 9.45
CA LYS A 78 6.71 -13.53 10.09
C LYS A 78 7.64 -13.89 11.25
N ASN A 79 8.80 -13.22 11.34
CA ASN A 79 9.78 -13.45 12.39
C ASN A 79 9.61 -12.45 13.56
N GLY A 80 8.64 -11.53 13.47
CA GLY A 80 8.42 -10.47 14.45
C GLY A 80 9.33 -9.25 14.25
N ASN A 81 10.07 -9.15 13.15
CA ASN A 81 10.86 -7.96 12.86
C ASN A 81 9.95 -6.82 12.43
N ILE A 82 10.12 -5.64 13.03
CA ILE A 82 9.40 -4.43 12.62
C ILE A 82 9.96 -3.96 11.28
N VAL A 83 9.12 -3.98 10.24
CA VAL A 83 9.47 -3.50 8.89
C VAL A 83 8.90 -2.12 8.60
N VAL A 84 7.85 -1.71 9.33
CA VAL A 84 7.32 -0.35 9.33
C VAL A 84 6.91 0.06 10.74
N SER A 85 7.21 1.30 11.11
CA SER A 85 6.66 1.94 12.31
C SER A 85 6.35 3.41 12.03
N GLU A 86 5.11 3.81 12.26
CA GLU A 86 4.68 5.21 12.33
C GLU A 86 3.99 5.45 13.67
N LEU A 87 4.48 6.42 14.44
CA LEU A 87 3.91 6.74 15.76
C LEU A 87 3.13 8.06 15.70
N LYS A 88 2.02 8.12 16.44
CA LYS A 88 1.13 9.30 16.55
C LYS A 88 0.73 9.88 15.18
N SER A 89 0.47 8.99 14.24
CA SER A 89 0.20 9.32 12.85
C SER A 89 -1.31 9.43 12.62
N SER A 90 -1.75 10.40 11.83
CA SER A 90 -3.13 10.46 11.37
C SER A 90 -3.32 9.46 10.22
N ILE A 91 -4.30 8.59 10.35
CA ILE A 91 -4.83 7.74 9.29
C ILE A 91 -6.03 8.46 8.68
N TYR A 92 -5.97 8.67 7.37
CA TYR A 92 -7.08 9.15 6.57
C TYR A 92 -7.34 8.17 5.43
N GLU A 93 -8.52 8.24 4.83
CA GLU A 93 -8.89 7.36 3.72
C GLU A 93 -7.93 7.54 2.52
N GLY A 94 -7.39 6.43 2.02
CA GLY A 94 -6.39 6.43 0.95
C GLY A 94 -4.96 6.67 1.43
N LYS A 95 -4.71 6.88 2.73
CA LYS A 95 -3.35 6.85 3.26
C LYS A 95 -2.73 5.49 2.98
N THR A 96 -1.46 5.50 2.55
CA THR A 96 -0.70 4.29 2.26
C THR A 96 0.50 4.11 3.17
N VAL A 97 0.84 2.86 3.42
CA VAL A 97 2.08 2.41 4.05
C VAL A 97 2.69 1.34 3.15
N ASN A 98 3.99 1.47 2.84
CA ASN A 98 4.66 0.59 1.91
C ASN A 98 5.72 -0.24 2.62
N ILE A 99 5.77 -1.53 2.28
CA ILE A 99 6.91 -2.41 2.58
C ILE A 99 7.66 -2.61 1.27
N TYR A 100 8.88 -2.09 1.22
CA TYR A 100 9.73 -2.17 0.03
C TYR A 100 10.33 -3.56 -0.09
N ALA A 101 10.24 -4.16 -1.28
CA ALA A 101 10.77 -5.49 -1.59
C ALA A 101 10.40 -6.54 -0.51
N PRO A 102 9.10 -6.88 -0.35
CA PRO A 102 8.66 -7.79 0.70
C PRO A 102 9.27 -9.20 0.51
N GLU A 103 9.96 -9.69 1.54
CA GLU A 103 10.60 -11.02 1.56
C GLU A 103 9.84 -12.05 2.42
N SER A 104 8.75 -11.64 3.06
CA SER A 104 7.92 -12.50 3.91
C SER A 104 6.57 -12.79 3.26
N ASP A 105 6.08 -14.00 3.44
CA ASP A 105 4.77 -14.43 2.94
C ASP A 105 3.63 -13.98 3.85
N ILE A 106 3.95 -13.56 5.08
CA ILE A 106 2.99 -13.10 6.10
C ILE A 106 3.51 -11.82 6.75
N TYR A 107 2.60 -10.87 6.94
CA TYR A 107 2.82 -9.65 7.73
C TYR A 107 1.68 -9.45 8.72
N THR A 108 2.01 -8.96 9.91
CA THR A 108 1.03 -8.54 10.92
C THR A 108 1.04 -7.03 11.02
N ILE A 109 -0.14 -6.42 10.97
CA ILE A 109 -0.34 -4.99 11.17
C ILE A 109 -0.99 -4.81 12.54
N GLU A 110 -0.38 -4.01 13.38
CA GLU A 110 -0.93 -3.56 14.65
C GLU A 110 -1.19 -2.06 14.60
N ILE A 111 -2.42 -1.67 14.93
CA ILE A 111 -2.85 -0.28 14.95
C ILE A 111 -3.44 0.00 16.32
N THR A 112 -2.83 0.93 17.03
CA THR A 112 -3.29 1.38 18.34
C THR A 112 -3.66 2.85 18.24
N SER A 113 -4.89 3.21 18.59
CA SER A 113 -5.34 4.60 18.62
C SER A 113 -6.06 4.90 19.94
N PRO A 114 -6.44 6.16 20.22
CA PRO A 114 -7.26 6.49 21.39
C PRO A 114 -8.64 5.81 21.39
N ILE A 115 -9.18 5.47 20.22
CA ILE A 115 -10.57 4.99 20.09
C ILE A 115 -10.68 3.50 19.73
N ILE A 116 -9.70 2.92 19.03
CA ILE A 116 -9.71 1.50 18.67
C ILE A 116 -8.30 0.88 18.69
N ASP A 117 -8.25 -0.44 18.89
CA ASP A 117 -7.12 -1.31 18.55
C ASP A 117 -7.51 -2.27 17.44
N VAL A 118 -6.62 -2.45 16.47
CA VAL A 118 -6.83 -3.35 15.34
C VAL A 118 -5.57 -4.19 15.12
N THR A 119 -5.78 -5.48 14.91
CA THR A 119 -4.74 -6.37 14.40
C THR A 119 -5.23 -6.97 13.09
N ALA A 120 -4.42 -6.87 12.05
CA ALA A 120 -4.69 -7.46 10.74
C ALA A 120 -3.52 -8.31 10.26
N GLU A 121 -3.82 -9.32 9.46
CA GLU A 121 -2.85 -10.18 8.81
C GLU A 121 -2.90 -9.94 7.30
N ILE A 122 -1.73 -9.88 6.67
CA ILE A 122 -1.57 -9.93 5.23
C ILE A 122 -0.85 -11.21 4.85
N THR A 123 -1.40 -11.96 3.90
CA THR A 123 -0.74 -13.11 3.29
C THR A 123 -0.44 -12.83 1.81
N LEU A 124 0.79 -13.08 1.39
CA LEU A 124 1.23 -13.09 0.00
C LEU A 124 1.33 -14.56 -0.45
N ASN A 125 0.50 -14.96 -1.42
CA ASN A 125 0.56 -16.31 -1.98
C ASN A 125 1.12 -16.23 -3.41
N GLU A 126 2.00 -17.15 -3.81
CA GLU A 126 2.44 -17.24 -5.21
C GLU A 126 1.24 -17.42 -6.17
N ILE A 127 1.34 -16.83 -7.36
CA ILE A 127 0.32 -16.89 -8.43
C ILE A 127 0.59 -18.08 -9.37
#